data_AF-A0A7V9YXL0-F1
#
_entry.id   AF-A0A7V9YXL0-F1
#
_cell.length_a   1.000
_cell.length_b   1.000
_cell.length_c   1.000
_cell.angle_alpha   90.00
_cell.angle_beta   90.00
_cell.angle_gamma   90.00
#
_symmetry.space_group_name_H-M   'P 1'
#
loop_
_entity.id
_entity.type
_entity.pdbx_description
1 polymer ?
#
loop_
_entity_poly.entity_id
_entity_poly.type
_entity_poly.pdbx_seq_one_letter_code
_entity_poly.pdbx_strand_id
1 'polypeptide(L)' 'MTYEITYNGKKLSVTPKEFALLGLFLRHPNQVFTREQLIMTLWGYDADTEDRTVDSHVRNLREKLRQAGFPIEKHLQTV' A
#
# COMPACT_ATOMS: atom_id res chain seq x y z
N MET A 1 3.32 -2.90 16.07
CA MET A 1 2.57 -4.06 15.55
C MET A 1 2.90 -4.22 14.08
N THR A 2 3.25 -5.42 13.64
CA THR A 2 3.46 -5.77 12.23
C THR A 2 2.35 -6.71 11.77
N TYR A 3 2.05 -6.68 10.48
CA TYR A 3 1.09 -7.59 9.84
C TYR A 3 1.86 -8.54 8.92
N GLU A 4 1.24 -9.66 8.57
CA GLU A 4 1.78 -10.65 7.63
C GLU A 4 0.83 -10.80 6.44
N ILE A 5 1.40 -10.83 5.23
CA ILE A 5 0.69 -11.19 4.00
C ILE A 5 1.41 -12.36 3.33
N THR A 6 0.68 -13.15 2.54
CA THR A 6 1.25 -14.32 1.85
C THR A 6 0.98 -14.24 0.35
N TYR A 7 1.99 -14.54 -0.47
CA TYR A 7 1.85 -14.71 -1.92
C TYR A 7 2.64 -15.94 -2.38
N ASN A 8 1.98 -16.88 -3.07
CA ASN A 8 2.56 -18.16 -3.50
C ASN A 8 3.36 -18.88 -2.38
N GLY A 9 2.80 -18.93 -1.18
CA GLY A 9 3.43 -19.53 0.01
C GLY A 9 4.57 -18.73 0.64
N LYS A 10 5.00 -17.61 0.03
CA LYS A 10 6.00 -16.70 0.62
C LYS A 10 5.32 -15.69 1.53
N LYS A 11 5.74 -15.64 2.79
CA LYS A 11 5.28 -14.70 3.80
C LYS A 11 6.08 -13.40 3.72
N LEU A 12 5.40 -12.27 3.87
CA LEU A 12 5.99 -10.93 3.92
C LEU A 12 5.48 -10.19 5.15
N SER A 13 6.37 -9.56 5.89
CA SER A 13 5.98 -8.67 6.98
C SER A 13 5.77 -7.24 6.46
N VAL A 14 4.61 -6.68 6.74
CA VAL A 14 4.21 -5.33 6.35
C VAL A 14 3.84 -4.50 7.57
N THR A 15 4.00 -3.18 7.45
CA THR A 15 3.55 -2.25 8.49
C THR A 15 2.01 -2.14 8.48
N PRO A 16 1.38 -1.62 9.55
CA PRO A 16 -0.06 -1.38 9.56
C PRO A 16 -0.54 -0.52 8.39
N LYS A 17 0.21 0.51 8.01
CA LYS A 17 -0.13 1.40 6.90
C LYS A 17 0.04 0.74 5.54
N GLU A 18 1.08 -0.07 5.35
CA GLU A 18 1.25 -0.88 4.14
C GLU A 18 0.13 -1.92 3.99
N PHE A 19 -0.26 -2.57 5.10
CA PHE A 19 -1.37 -3.52 5.10
C PHE A 19 -2.70 -2.82 4.76
N ALA A 20 -2.95 -1.65 5.35
CA ALA A 20 -4.15 -0.87 5.07
C ALA A 20 -4.19 -0.37 3.62
N LEU A 21 -3.07 0.10 3.07
CA LEU A 21 -2.93 0.46 1.65
C LEU A 21 -3.27 -0.73 0.74
N LEU A 22 -2.68 -1.89 1.00
CA LEU A 22 -2.95 -3.08 0.21
C LEU A 22 -4.43 -3.47 0.29
N GLY A 23 -5.02 -3.43 1.49
CA GLY A 23 -6.44 -3.71 1.70
C GLY A 23 -7.35 -2.73 0.96
N LEU A 24 -6.99 -1.44 0.93
CA LEU A 24 -7.73 -0.42 0.18
C LEU A 24 -7.70 -0.72 -1.33
N PHE A 25 -6.52 -0.96 -1.89
CA PHE A 25 -6.39 -1.25 -3.32
C PHE A 25 -7.13 -2.54 -3.73
N LEU A 26 -7.08 -3.58 -2.90
CA LEU A 26 -7.80 -4.84 -3.17
C LEU A 26 -9.32 -4.69 -3.11
N ARG A 27 -9.84 -3.79 -2.27
CA ARG A 27 -11.29 -3.49 -2.20
C ARG A 27 -11.77 -2.65 -3.37
N HIS A 28 -10.88 -1.89 -4.01
CA HIS A 28 -11.18 -0.93 -5.07
C HIS A 28 -10.31 -1.18 -6.32
N PRO A 29 -10.47 -2.33 -7.00
CA PRO A 29 -9.70 -2.63 -8.20
C PRO A 29 -9.98 -1.62 -9.32
N ASN A 30 -8.95 -1.29 -10.10
CA ASN A 30 -9.01 -0.34 -11.23
C ASN A 30 -9.38 1.10 -10.85
N GLN A 31 -9.30 1.47 -9.57
CA GLN A 31 -9.54 2.82 -9.10
C GLN A 31 -8.21 3.57 -8.92
N VAL A 32 -8.18 4.82 -9.38
CA VAL A 32 -7.08 5.76 -9.12
C VAL A 32 -7.36 6.47 -7.80
N PHE A 33 -6.33 6.57 -6.96
CA PHE A 33 -6.37 7.34 -5.71
C PHE A 33 -5.35 8.48 -5.77
N THR A 34 -5.79 9.70 -5.43
CA THR A 34 -4.86 10.82 -5.18
C THR A 34 -4.17 10.64 -3.84
N ARG A 35 -3.04 11.34 -3.64
CA ARG A 35 -2.34 11.32 -2.34
C ARG A 35 -3.25 11.79 -1.21
N GLU A 36 -3.97 12.88 -1.42
CA GLU A 36 -4.95 13.41 -0.47
C GLU A 36 -6.03 12.38 -0.12
N GLN A 37 -6.58 11.66 -1.10
CA GLN A 37 -7.54 10.59 -0.84
C GLN A 37 -6.94 9.46 0.00
N LEU A 38 -5.70 9.06 -0.26
CA LEU A 38 -5.00 8.05 0.55
C LEU A 38 -4.76 8.54 1.98
N ILE A 39 -4.36 9.80 2.17
CA ILE A 39 -4.16 10.42 3.49
C ILE A 39 -5.49 10.41 4.27
N MET A 40 -6.53 11.00 3.69
CA MET A 40 -7.85 11.09 4.34
C MET A 40 -8.40 9.71 4.69
N THR A 41 -8.25 8.73 3.80
CA THR A 41 -8.82 7.39 3.99
C THR A 41 -8.07 6.58 5.04
N LEU A 42 -6.74 6.68 5.09
CA LEU A 42 -5.91 5.78 5.89
C LEU A 42 -5.32 6.41 7.15
N TRP A 43 -5.10 7.73 7.16
CA TRP A 43 -4.63 8.49 8.33
C TRP A 43 -5.73 9.31 9.00
N GLY A 44 -6.75 9.72 8.24
CA GLY A 44 -7.86 10.52 8.73
C GLY A 44 -7.77 11.98 8.27
N TYR A 45 -8.87 12.70 8.40
CA TYR A 45 -9.00 14.09 7.94
C TYR A 45 -8.10 15.07 8.70
N ASP A 46 -7.94 14.86 10.01
CA ASP A 46 -7.14 15.74 10.89
C ASP A 46 -5.67 15.31 10.98
N ALA A 47 -5.23 14.40 10.11
CA ALA A 47 -3.87 13.91 10.16
C ALA A 47 -2.89 14.92 9.55
N ASP A 48 -1.90 15.35 10.33
CA ASP A 48 -0.75 16.13 9.85
C ASP A 48 0.26 15.23 9.12
N THR A 49 -0.22 14.55 8.07
CA THR A 49 0.57 13.60 7.29
C THR A 49 0.90 14.20 5.93
N GLU A 50 2.18 14.33 5.63
CA GLU A 50 2.64 14.82 4.34
C GLU A 50 2.50 13.78 3.22
N ASP A 51 2.28 14.25 1.99
CA ASP A 51 2.29 13.47 0.74
C ASP A 51 3.51 12.52 0.62
N ARG A 52 4.68 12.97 1.06
CA ARG A 52 5.94 12.18 1.03
C ARG A 52 5.89 10.93 1.90
N THR A 53 5.07 10.96 2.95
CA THR A 53 4.86 9.81 3.82
C THR A 53 4.10 8.71 3.07
N VAL A 54 3.07 9.09 2.30
CA VAL A 54 2.31 8.15 1.45
C VAL A 54 3.22 7.54 0.39
N ASP A 55 3.99 8.36 -0.32
CA ASP A 55 4.94 7.89 -1.33
C ASP A 55 5.89 6.83 -0.75
N SER A 56 6.40 7.05 0.47
CA SER A 56 7.30 6.13 1.15
C SER A 56 6.64 4.79 1.48
N HIS A 57 5.41 4.80 1.99
CA HIS A 57 4.66 3.58 2.27
C HIS A 57 4.30 2.80 1.01
N VAL A 58 3.90 3.49 -0.07
CA VAL A 58 3.61 2.86 -1.36
C VAL A 58 4.89 2.24 -1.94
N ARG A 59 6.02 2.96 -1.89
CA ARG A 59 7.32 2.43 -2.36
C ARG A 59 7.70 1.16 -1.61
N ASN A 60 7.66 1.20 -0.28
CA ASN A 60 8.05 0.07 0.55
C ASN A 60 7.12 -1.14 0.34
N LEU A 61 5.81 -0.91 0.21
CA LEU A 61 4.85 -1.97 -0.13
C LEU A 61 5.19 -2.62 -1.48
N ARG A 62 5.47 -1.81 -2.51
CA ARG A 62 5.85 -2.30 -3.85
C ARG A 62 7.11 -3.16 -3.80
N GLU A 63 8.14 -2.72 -3.06
CA GLU A 63 9.39 -3.49 -2.92
C GLU A 63 9.16 -4.83 -2.24
N LYS A 64 8.39 -4.87 -1.16
CA LYS A 64 8.05 -6.13 -0.46
C LYS A 64 7.27 -7.09 -1.34
N LEU A 65 6.26 -6.59 -2.07
CA LEU A 65 5.51 -7.39 -3.03
C LEU A 65 6.42 -7.95 -4.13
N ARG A 66 7.37 -7.15 -4.63
CA ARG A 66 8.37 -7.60 -5.61
C ARG A 66 9.27 -8.71 -5.05
N GLN A 67 9.67 -8.63 -3.78
CA GLN A 67 10.47 -9.69 -3.12
C GLN A 67 9.73 -11.03 -3.02
N ALA A 68 8.41 -11.01 -2.85
CA ALA A 68 7.60 -12.25 -2.93
C ALA A 68 7.40 -12.76 -4.36
N GLY A 69 7.81 -12.00 -5.39
CA GLY A 69 7.58 -12.34 -6.80
C GLY A 69 6.18 -11.97 -7.28
N PHE A 70 5.47 -11.07 -6.59
CA PHE A 70 4.21 -10.53 -7.08
C PHE A 70 4.48 -9.60 -8.29
N PRO A 71 3.72 -9.71 -9.39
CA PRO A 71 3.95 -8.91 -10.60
C PRO A 71 3.42 -7.46 -10.43
N ILE A 72 4.08 -6.69 -9.57
CA ILE A 72 3.60 -5.38 -9.09
C ILE A 72 3.32 -4.39 -10.21
N GLU A 73 4.14 -4.36 -11.26
CA GLU A 73 3.97 -3.42 -12.39
C GLU A 73 2.70 -3.68 -13.20
N LYS A 74 2.12 -4.89 -13.10
CA LYS A 74 0.85 -5.24 -13.77
C LYS A 74 -0.38 -4.94 -12.91
N HIS A 75 -0.22 -4.82 -11.60
CA HIS A 75 -1.35 -4.79 -10.66
C HIS A 75 -1.42 -3.53 -9.79
N LEU A 76 -0.34 -2.77 -9.67
CA LEU A 76 -0.35 -1.48 -8.98
C LEU A 76 0.40 -0.48 -9.86
N GLN A 77 -0.34 0.48 -10.42
CA GLN A 77 0.20 1.49 -11.32
C GLN A 77 0.14 2.85 -10.63
N THR A 78 1.13 3.69 -10.93
CA THR A 78 1.16 5.10 -10.54
C THR A 78 0.90 5.93 -11.78
N VAL A 79 -0.13 6.78 -11.74
CA VAL A 79 -0.52 7.69 -12.83
C VAL A 79 0.06 9.08 -12.62
#